data_AF-A0A8T4GBK7-F1
#
_entry.id   AF-A0A8T4GBK7-F1
#
_cell.length_a   1.000
_cell.length_b   1.000
_cell.length_c   1.000
_cell.angle_alpha   90.00
_cell.angle_beta   90.00
_cell.angle_gamma   90.00
#
_symmetry.space_group_name_H-M   'P 1'
#
loop_
_entity.id
_entity.type
_entity.pdbx_description
1 polymer ?
#
loop_
_entity_poly.entity_id
_entity_poly.type
_entity_poly.pdbx_seq_one_letter_code
_entity_poly.pdbx_strand_id
1 'polypeptide(L)'
;MPSTTDPSDPEQPDDSERPTCHECGATVDADANFCSTCGTDLNAGRRPEYCRECGDQFAPDDAFCSGCGADRSASETGAARSSTGGSNDELHDPTSTADDPTSTPDGPTSTADESAFRRRVRHHLDAGWEVKRDEGHTVTLVDRDIGSIPIHVLLLPTTGGVGNLLYGYYHHSTLAETRRLSVDDEHYPMPKRDPDEESVLTTAAAYALSAFVLLIGLFIAVVAAQGGSIAMAGVGLVLALAGLLVAPPVDNRLDRRHRITAFGRRKTVDHRVLEPVDPVEEPCVVCDREFHGGVVRRRRDETLVAGVPVRTHEYETNHYCAACAREDLFGTDGPAAPSTDVEASLDEAVGEPVDGAVDETVDGAVDEAGTIGGRDPVSETTTDGE
;
A
#
# COMPACT_ATOMS: atom_id res chain seq x y z
N MET A 1 -60.80 -4.03 -41.61
CA MET A 1 -60.54 -3.33 -40.32
C MET A 1 -59.31 -2.47 -40.54
N PRO A 2 -59.40 -1.14 -40.44
CA PRO A 2 -58.28 -0.24 -40.66
C PRO A 2 -57.49 0.03 -39.36
N SER A 3 -56.30 0.60 -39.57
CA SER A 3 -55.30 1.11 -38.65
C SER A 3 -55.76 1.55 -37.26
N THR A 4 -55.04 1.09 -36.24
CA THR A 4 -54.87 1.79 -34.95
C THR A 4 -53.40 2.10 -34.78
N THR A 5 -53.06 3.38 -34.87
CA THR A 5 -51.77 3.94 -34.43
C THR A 5 -51.63 3.71 -32.93
N ASP A 6 -50.49 3.20 -32.48
CA ASP A 6 -50.17 3.07 -31.06
C ASP A 6 -49.36 4.30 -30.61
N PRO A 7 -49.84 5.10 -29.64
CA PRO A 7 -49.10 6.24 -29.10
C PRO A 7 -48.36 5.88 -27.80
N SER A 8 -47.32 6.65 -27.48
CA SER A 8 -46.55 6.61 -26.21
C SER A 8 -45.42 5.58 -26.15
N ASP A 9 -44.43 5.77 -27.02
CA ASP A 9 -43.04 5.54 -26.62
C ASP A 9 -42.71 6.58 -25.52
N PRO A 10 -42.28 6.20 -24.30
CA PRO A 10 -41.85 7.18 -23.31
C PRO A 10 -40.52 7.78 -23.76
N GLU A 11 -40.54 9.08 -24.08
CA GLU A 11 -39.36 9.86 -24.45
C GLU A 11 -38.15 9.49 -23.58
N GLN A 12 -37.12 8.90 -24.22
CA GLN A 12 -35.81 8.75 -23.60
C GLN A 12 -35.33 10.15 -23.20
N PRO A 13 -34.91 10.38 -21.95
CA PRO A 13 -34.38 11.68 -21.56
C PRO A 13 -33.15 11.99 -22.42
N ASP A 14 -33.11 13.24 -22.91
CA ASP A 14 -32.08 13.75 -23.80
C ASP A 14 -30.68 13.48 -23.22
N ASP A 15 -29.83 12.77 -23.97
CA ASP A 15 -28.45 12.43 -23.55
C ASP A 15 -27.56 13.68 -23.40
N SER A 16 -28.06 14.87 -23.78
CA SER A 16 -27.36 16.15 -23.75
C SER A 16 -27.17 16.78 -22.36
N GLU A 17 -27.82 16.29 -21.29
CA GLU A 17 -27.75 16.88 -19.93
C GLU A 17 -27.17 15.96 -18.84
N ARG A 18 -26.58 14.81 -19.19
CA ARG A 18 -25.89 13.98 -18.18
C ARG A 18 -24.60 14.66 -17.70
N PRO A 19 -24.40 14.84 -16.39
CA PRO A 19 -23.16 15.42 -15.87
C PRO A 19 -21.94 14.54 -16.24
N THR A 20 -20.76 15.17 -16.28
CA THR A 20 -19.48 14.49 -16.50
C THR A 20 -18.58 14.68 -15.29
N CYS A 21 -17.78 13.66 -14.98
CA CYS A 21 -16.81 13.74 -13.89
C CYS A 21 -15.70 14.74 -14.24
N HIS A 22 -15.47 15.73 -13.37
CA HIS A 22 -14.44 16.75 -13.56
C HIS A 22 -13.01 16.19 -13.54
N GLU A 23 -12.79 15.02 -12.92
CA GLU A 23 -11.45 14.42 -12.75
C GLU A 23 -11.07 13.46 -13.88
N CYS A 24 -12.01 12.63 -14.36
CA CYS A 24 -11.74 11.61 -15.38
C CYS A 24 -12.52 11.77 -16.71
N GLY A 25 -13.45 12.72 -16.79
CA GLY A 25 -14.25 12.98 -17.99
C GLY A 25 -15.36 11.96 -18.30
N ALA A 26 -15.54 10.91 -17.49
CA ALA A 26 -16.60 9.94 -17.69
C ALA A 26 -18.00 10.55 -17.47
N THR A 27 -18.97 10.17 -18.31
CA THR A 27 -20.39 10.49 -18.10
C THR A 27 -20.90 9.78 -16.86
N VAL A 28 -21.60 10.51 -15.99
CA VAL A 28 -22.11 10.01 -14.71
C VAL A 28 -23.63 10.18 -14.64
N ASP A 29 -24.28 9.42 -13.75
CA ASP A 29 -25.71 9.56 -13.51
C ASP A 29 -26.02 10.91 -12.83
N ALA A 30 -27.21 11.45 -13.04
CA ALA A 30 -27.59 12.78 -12.54
C ALA A 30 -27.68 12.80 -11.01
N ASP A 31 -28.12 11.68 -10.41
CA ASP A 31 -28.25 11.48 -8.97
C ASP A 31 -26.99 10.87 -8.33
N ALA A 32 -25.91 10.67 -9.10
CA ALA A 32 -24.67 10.09 -8.58
C ALA A 32 -23.89 11.09 -7.71
N ASN A 33 -23.57 10.68 -6.48
CA ASN A 33 -22.69 11.43 -5.58
C ASN A 33 -21.20 11.18 -5.87
N PHE A 34 -20.86 10.05 -6.49
CA PHE A 34 -19.49 9.65 -6.84
C PHE A 34 -19.41 9.16 -8.29
N CYS A 35 -18.27 9.40 -8.94
CA CYS A 35 -18.02 8.87 -10.27
C CYS A 35 -17.77 7.34 -10.21
N SER A 36 -18.60 6.57 -10.91
CA SER A 36 -18.47 5.10 -11.03
C SER A 36 -17.17 4.61 -11.69
N THR A 37 -16.44 5.49 -12.38
CA THR A 37 -15.18 5.15 -13.08
C THR A 37 -13.92 5.46 -12.28
N CYS A 38 -13.93 6.46 -11.39
CA CYS A 38 -12.73 6.91 -10.68
C CYS A 38 -12.92 7.21 -9.17
N GLY A 39 -14.14 7.10 -8.64
CA GLY A 39 -14.43 7.33 -7.22
C GLY A 39 -14.45 8.80 -6.77
N THR A 40 -14.18 9.76 -7.64
CA THR A 40 -14.24 11.19 -7.30
C THR A 40 -15.64 11.61 -6.87
N ASP A 41 -15.71 12.38 -5.78
CA ASP A 41 -16.94 12.99 -5.27
C ASP A 41 -17.41 14.09 -6.22
N LEU A 42 -18.61 13.92 -6.79
CA LEU A 42 -19.20 14.82 -7.77
C LEU A 42 -19.80 16.08 -7.13
N ASN A 43 -19.92 16.10 -5.80
CA ASN A 43 -20.46 17.22 -5.02
C ASN A 43 -19.39 18.06 -4.34
N ALA A 44 -18.13 17.62 -4.28
CA ALA A 44 -16.97 18.32 -3.70
C ALA A 44 -16.59 19.67 -4.37
N GLY A 45 -17.46 20.22 -5.22
CA GLY A 45 -17.38 21.59 -5.75
C GLY A 45 -18.71 22.37 -5.72
N ARG A 46 -19.82 21.78 -5.27
CA ARG A 46 -21.12 22.46 -5.18
C ARG A 46 -21.18 23.27 -3.88
N ARG A 47 -21.06 24.59 -4.01
CA ARG A 47 -21.20 25.53 -2.87
C ARG A 47 -22.62 25.44 -2.30
N PRO A 48 -22.80 25.41 -0.97
CA PRO A 48 -24.13 25.35 -0.37
C PRO A 48 -24.94 26.60 -0.73
N GLU A 49 -26.21 26.42 -1.10
CA GLU A 49 -27.13 27.52 -1.43
C GLU A 49 -27.69 28.22 -0.19
N TYR A 50 -27.77 27.51 0.94
CA TYR A 50 -28.37 28.02 2.19
C TYR A 50 -27.38 27.94 3.35
N CYS A 51 -27.42 28.92 4.24
CA CYS A 51 -26.61 29.01 5.43
C CYS A 51 -27.05 27.98 6.47
N ARG A 52 -26.09 27.19 6.98
CA ARG A 52 -26.35 26.17 8.01
C ARG A 52 -26.55 26.73 9.42
N GLU A 53 -26.17 27.98 9.68
CA GLU A 53 -26.32 28.61 11.00
C GLU A 53 -27.65 29.35 11.19
N CYS A 54 -28.16 30.04 10.16
CA CYS A 54 -29.43 30.80 10.25
C CYS A 54 -30.52 30.39 9.25
N GLY A 55 -30.21 29.56 8.24
CA GLY A 55 -31.14 29.14 7.20
C GLY A 55 -31.29 30.08 6.00
N ASP A 56 -30.68 31.27 6.02
CA ASP A 56 -30.78 32.24 4.91
C ASP A 56 -30.07 31.76 3.64
N GLN A 57 -30.61 32.10 2.47
CA GLN A 57 -29.98 31.81 1.18
C GLN A 57 -28.75 32.70 0.94
N PHE A 58 -27.64 32.12 0.49
CA PHE A 58 -26.46 32.87 0.04
C PHE A 58 -26.67 33.45 -1.36
N ALA A 59 -26.16 34.66 -1.63
CA ALA A 59 -26.04 35.10 -3.02
C ALA A 59 -25.00 34.25 -3.78
N PRO A 60 -25.01 34.20 -5.13
CA PRO A 60 -24.15 33.31 -5.91
C PRO A 60 -22.66 33.38 -5.54
N ASP A 61 -22.15 34.60 -5.31
CA ASP A 61 -20.74 34.87 -5.05
C ASP A 61 -20.40 35.15 -3.57
N ASP A 62 -21.39 35.10 -2.66
CA ASP A 62 -21.16 35.39 -1.24
C ASP A 62 -20.21 34.36 -0.61
N ALA A 63 -19.16 34.86 0.05
CA ALA A 63 -18.26 34.07 0.90
C ALA A 63 -18.76 33.95 2.35
N PHE A 64 -19.62 34.88 2.79
CA PHE A 64 -20.19 34.94 4.14
C PHE A 64 -21.69 35.18 4.07
N CYS A 65 -22.44 34.67 5.04
CA CYS A 65 -23.89 34.83 5.09
C CYS A 65 -24.24 36.28 5.46
N SER A 66 -25.08 36.93 4.67
CA SER A 66 -25.56 38.30 4.93
C SER A 66 -26.47 38.43 6.15
N GLY A 67 -27.10 37.33 6.61
CA GLY A 67 -27.97 37.30 7.79
C GLY A 67 -27.24 37.15 9.13
N CYS A 68 -26.23 36.28 9.20
CA CYS A 68 -25.52 35.95 10.46
C CYS A 68 -23.99 36.15 10.43
N GLY A 69 -23.38 36.34 9.27
CA GLY A 69 -21.92 36.49 9.13
C GLY A 69 -21.14 35.18 8.99
N ALA A 70 -21.78 34.01 9.07
CA ALA A 70 -21.12 32.70 8.95
C ALA A 70 -20.45 32.48 7.59
N ASP A 71 -19.26 31.90 7.57
CA ASP A 71 -18.49 31.58 6.37
C ASP A 71 -19.11 30.41 5.58
N ARG A 72 -19.23 30.56 4.26
CA ARG A 72 -19.88 29.57 3.37
C ARG A 72 -19.04 28.31 3.10
N SER A 73 -17.73 28.37 3.40
CA SER A 73 -16.72 27.35 3.12
C SER A 73 -16.15 26.68 4.38
N ALA A 74 -16.47 27.17 5.59
CA ALA A 74 -15.91 26.70 6.86
C ALA A 74 -16.27 25.26 7.29
N SER A 75 -16.85 24.43 6.41
CA SER A 75 -17.16 23.02 6.68
C SER A 75 -16.10 22.03 6.17
N GLU A 76 -15.01 22.47 5.52
CA GLU A 76 -13.98 21.55 4.97
C GLU A 76 -12.58 21.67 5.58
N THR A 77 -12.30 22.59 6.52
CA THR A 77 -10.98 22.66 7.16
C THR A 77 -11.03 23.18 8.59
N GLY A 78 -11.12 22.26 9.55
CA GLY A 78 -10.93 22.59 10.96
C GLY A 78 -9.46 22.58 11.38
N ALA A 79 -8.87 23.75 11.65
CA ALA A 79 -7.93 23.98 12.77
C ALA A 79 -7.37 25.42 12.85
N ALA A 80 -7.75 26.12 13.93
CA ALA A 80 -6.96 27.09 14.72
C ALA A 80 -6.14 28.22 14.05
N ARG A 81 -6.48 29.47 14.43
CA ARG A 81 -5.56 30.41 15.13
C ARG A 81 -6.33 31.55 15.82
N SER A 82 -5.89 31.91 17.02
CA SER A 82 -6.34 33.06 17.86
C SER A 82 -6.06 34.42 17.17
N SER A 83 -6.55 35.61 17.54
CA SER A 83 -6.99 36.23 18.81
C SER A 83 -7.90 37.47 18.47
N THR A 84 -8.40 38.38 19.32
CA THR A 84 -8.21 38.74 20.76
C THR A 84 -9.46 39.52 21.25
N GLY A 85 -9.84 39.45 22.54
CA GLY A 85 -10.72 40.47 23.15
C GLY A 85 -11.41 40.02 24.45
N GLY A 86 -11.05 40.61 25.59
CA GLY A 86 -11.67 40.29 26.88
C GLY A 86 -12.36 41.48 27.53
N SER A 87 -13.34 41.19 28.38
CA SER A 87 -13.87 42.07 29.43
C SER A 87 -14.40 41.19 30.58
N ASN A 88 -14.30 41.70 31.80
CA ASN A 88 -14.62 40.96 33.03
C ASN A 88 -16.12 41.00 33.38
N ASP A 89 -16.42 40.44 34.55
CA ASP A 89 -17.70 40.38 35.26
C ASP A 89 -18.68 39.30 34.71
N GLU A 90 -19.33 38.46 35.54
CA GLU A 90 -19.53 38.56 37.00
C GLU A 90 -19.53 37.18 37.70
N LEU A 91 -19.25 37.19 39.01
CA LEU A 91 -19.17 36.05 39.91
C LEU A 91 -20.55 35.43 40.18
N HIS A 92 -20.73 34.10 40.10
CA HIS A 92 -21.72 33.33 40.89
C HIS A 92 -21.34 31.83 40.96
N ASP A 93 -21.50 31.22 42.15
CA ASP A 93 -21.21 29.82 42.52
C ASP A 93 -22.30 29.38 43.54
N PRO A 94 -22.50 28.10 43.89
CA PRO A 94 -23.36 27.17 43.16
C PRO A 94 -24.52 26.64 44.04
N THR A 95 -25.63 26.19 43.46
CA THR A 95 -26.53 25.26 44.18
C THR A 95 -27.27 24.29 43.25
N SER A 96 -27.15 23.01 43.61
CA SER A 96 -27.88 21.80 43.21
C SER A 96 -29.24 21.96 42.50
N THR A 97 -29.52 21.07 41.54
CA THR A 97 -30.58 20.03 41.65
C THR A 97 -30.21 18.85 40.73
N ALA A 98 -30.64 17.63 41.07
CA ALA A 98 -30.42 16.42 40.27
C ALA A 98 -31.61 16.12 39.34
N ASP A 99 -31.45 15.05 38.53
CA ASP A 99 -32.48 14.31 37.80
C ASP A 99 -33.20 15.01 36.63
N ASP A 100 -32.72 14.75 35.40
CA ASP A 100 -33.59 14.29 34.31
C ASP A 100 -32.81 13.45 33.26
N PRO A 101 -33.22 12.21 32.93
CA PRO A 101 -32.50 11.36 31.99
C PRO A 101 -33.28 11.12 30.68
N THR A 102 -33.80 12.16 30.01
CA THR A 102 -34.33 12.01 28.63
C THR A 102 -34.26 13.31 27.83
N SER A 103 -33.22 13.49 27.00
CA SER A 103 -33.29 14.18 25.71
C SER A 103 -32.02 13.95 24.87
N THR A 104 -32.25 13.56 23.63
CA THR A 104 -31.37 13.09 22.56
C THR A 104 -30.13 13.97 22.25
N PRO A 105 -28.95 13.37 21.96
CA PRO A 105 -27.80 14.08 21.39
C PRO A 105 -27.85 14.06 19.84
N ASP A 106 -28.77 14.79 19.24
CA ASP A 106 -28.87 14.90 17.77
C ASP A 106 -27.98 16.02 17.22
N GLY A 107 -26.86 15.63 16.58
CA GLY A 107 -25.85 16.48 15.94
C GLY A 107 -24.60 16.71 16.83
N PRO A 108 -23.36 16.50 16.33
CA PRO A 108 -22.91 16.60 14.93
C PRO A 108 -22.25 15.32 14.35
N THR A 109 -22.57 14.15 14.90
CA THR A 109 -21.94 12.84 14.58
C THR A 109 -21.93 12.50 13.09
N SER A 110 -23.06 12.65 12.40
CA SER A 110 -23.26 12.24 11.00
C SER A 110 -22.14 12.64 10.03
N THR A 111 -21.61 13.87 10.14
CA THR A 111 -20.54 14.34 9.24
C THR A 111 -19.20 13.64 9.47
N ALA A 112 -18.89 13.28 10.72
CA ALA A 112 -17.69 12.54 11.07
C ALA A 112 -17.81 11.09 10.62
N ASP A 113 -18.98 10.49 10.84
CA ASP A 113 -19.29 9.09 10.50
C ASP A 113 -19.35 8.89 8.98
N GLU A 114 -19.95 9.82 8.25
CA GLU A 114 -19.95 9.85 6.78
C GLU A 114 -18.51 10.02 6.22
N SER A 115 -17.66 10.83 6.87
CA SER A 115 -16.24 10.92 6.51
C SER A 115 -15.49 9.60 6.74
N ALA A 116 -15.82 8.88 7.83
CA ALA A 116 -15.22 7.59 8.16
C ALA A 116 -15.69 6.51 7.18
N PHE A 117 -16.98 6.49 6.85
CA PHE A 117 -17.57 5.67 5.81
C PHE A 117 -16.89 5.87 4.46
N ARG A 118 -16.75 7.12 3.98
CA ARG A 118 -16.03 7.44 2.74
C ARG A 118 -14.59 6.91 2.73
N ARG A 119 -13.87 6.99 3.86
CA ARG A 119 -12.52 6.39 3.99
C ARG A 119 -12.55 4.86 3.91
N ARG A 120 -13.52 4.18 4.54
CA ARG A 120 -13.70 2.72 4.45
C ARG A 120 -13.96 2.27 3.01
N VAL A 121 -14.86 2.95 2.31
CA VAL A 121 -15.20 2.65 0.90
C VAL A 121 -13.99 2.85 0.00
N ARG A 122 -13.29 4.00 0.08
CA ARG A 122 -12.08 4.25 -0.71
C ARG A 122 -10.99 3.20 -0.49
N HIS A 123 -10.71 2.82 0.76
CA HIS A 123 -9.72 1.78 1.06
C HIS A 123 -10.05 0.43 0.40
N HIS A 124 -11.33 0.06 0.28
CA HIS A 124 -11.70 -1.17 -0.44
C HIS A 124 -11.58 -1.02 -1.96
N LEU A 125 -11.93 0.14 -2.52
CA LEU A 125 -11.71 0.46 -3.94
C LEU A 125 -10.22 0.41 -4.30
N ASP A 126 -9.36 1.00 -3.46
CA ASP A 126 -7.89 0.97 -3.61
C ASP A 126 -7.33 -0.46 -3.49
N ALA A 127 -8.00 -1.34 -2.73
CA ALA A 127 -7.70 -2.76 -2.64
C ALA A 127 -8.23 -3.60 -3.82
N GLY A 128 -8.93 -2.99 -4.79
CA GLY A 128 -9.43 -3.64 -6.00
C GLY A 128 -10.91 -4.04 -6.00
N TRP A 129 -11.67 -3.71 -4.95
CA TRP A 129 -13.10 -4.06 -4.85
C TRP A 129 -13.95 -3.18 -5.77
N GLU A 130 -14.99 -3.74 -6.38
CA GLU A 130 -15.93 -3.00 -7.23
C GLU A 130 -17.23 -2.62 -6.48
N VAL A 131 -17.81 -1.45 -6.77
CA VAL A 131 -19.15 -1.10 -6.30
C VAL A 131 -20.21 -1.83 -7.14
N LYS A 132 -20.94 -2.76 -6.51
CA LYS A 132 -22.09 -3.46 -7.11
C LYS A 132 -23.38 -2.65 -7.02
N ARG A 133 -23.55 -1.91 -5.92
CA ARG A 133 -24.69 -1.02 -5.67
C ARG A 133 -24.32 0.04 -4.65
N ASP A 134 -24.69 1.27 -4.94
CA ASP A 134 -24.69 2.39 -4.01
C ASP A 134 -26.15 2.70 -3.62
N GLU A 135 -26.44 2.74 -2.32
CA GLU A 135 -27.73 3.13 -1.72
C GLU A 135 -27.56 4.43 -0.87
N GLY A 136 -26.48 5.19 -1.09
CA GLY A 136 -26.14 6.46 -0.44
C GLY A 136 -25.60 6.30 0.97
N HIS A 137 -26.44 5.80 1.88
CA HIS A 137 -26.07 5.49 3.28
C HIS A 137 -25.52 4.07 3.45
N THR A 138 -25.46 3.30 2.36
CA THR A 138 -24.93 1.93 2.36
C THR A 138 -24.42 1.57 0.97
N VAL A 139 -23.20 1.04 0.89
CA VAL A 139 -22.55 0.60 -0.35
C VAL A 139 -22.32 -0.90 -0.28
N THR A 140 -22.72 -1.61 -1.34
CA THR A 140 -22.43 -3.04 -1.52
C THR A 140 -21.26 -3.18 -2.49
N LEU A 141 -20.11 -3.59 -1.95
CA LEU A 141 -18.89 -3.89 -2.68
C LEU A 141 -18.84 -5.38 -3.05
N VAL A 142 -18.12 -5.70 -4.11
CA VAL A 142 -17.81 -7.07 -4.54
C VAL A 142 -16.34 -7.18 -4.89
N ASP A 143 -15.67 -8.17 -4.33
CA ASP A 143 -14.36 -8.61 -4.77
C ASP A 143 -14.50 -9.62 -5.93
N ARG A 144 -13.66 -9.51 -6.95
CA ARG A 144 -13.69 -10.38 -8.15
C ARG A 144 -12.29 -10.85 -8.53
N ASP A 145 -11.65 -11.49 -7.57
CA ASP A 145 -10.38 -12.14 -7.81
C ASP A 145 -10.43 -13.21 -8.90
N ILE A 146 -9.30 -13.33 -9.61
CA ILE A 146 -9.06 -14.38 -10.61
C ILE A 146 -8.63 -15.70 -9.91
N GLY A 147 -8.28 -15.63 -8.62
CA GLY A 147 -7.74 -16.75 -7.84
C GLY A 147 -6.21 -16.77 -7.83
N SER A 148 -5.63 -17.78 -7.19
CA SER A 148 -4.20 -17.75 -6.85
C SER A 148 -3.26 -18.02 -8.04
N ILE A 149 -2.28 -17.14 -8.22
CA ILE A 149 -1.28 -17.21 -9.31
C ILE A 149 -0.53 -18.56 -9.36
N PRO A 150 -0.09 -19.19 -8.24
CA PRO A 150 0.57 -20.49 -8.30
C PRO A 150 -0.30 -21.60 -8.89
N ILE A 151 -1.62 -21.57 -8.62
CA ILE A 151 -2.56 -22.54 -9.19
C ILE A 151 -2.70 -22.31 -10.70
N HIS A 152 -2.80 -21.07 -11.17
CA HIS A 152 -2.79 -20.75 -12.60
C HIS A 152 -1.55 -21.30 -13.33
N VAL A 153 -0.36 -21.03 -12.79
CA VAL A 153 0.91 -21.49 -13.39
C VAL A 153 1.00 -23.02 -13.40
N LEU A 154 0.50 -23.71 -12.37
CA LEU A 154 0.50 -25.18 -12.31
C LEU A 154 -0.56 -25.82 -13.22
N LEU A 155 -1.73 -25.17 -13.37
CA LEU A 155 -2.79 -25.60 -14.28
C LEU A 155 -2.41 -25.44 -15.76
N LEU A 156 -1.52 -24.49 -16.11
CA LEU A 156 -1.18 -24.19 -17.49
C LEU A 156 -0.55 -25.40 -18.23
N PRO A 157 0.57 -26.01 -17.75
CA PRO A 157 1.17 -27.17 -18.40
C PRO A 157 0.36 -28.46 -18.21
N THR A 158 -0.43 -28.57 -17.14
CA THR A 158 -1.18 -29.80 -16.81
C THR A 158 -2.51 -29.92 -17.54
N THR A 159 -3.15 -28.79 -17.89
CA THR A 159 -4.47 -28.75 -18.55
C THR A 159 -4.47 -28.07 -19.93
N GLY A 160 -3.29 -27.65 -20.43
CA GLY A 160 -3.18 -26.91 -21.69
C GLY A 160 -3.90 -25.55 -21.65
N GLY A 161 -4.07 -24.96 -20.46
CA GLY A 161 -4.78 -23.70 -20.24
C GLY A 161 -6.29 -23.80 -20.00
N VAL A 162 -6.94 -24.94 -20.30
CA VAL A 162 -8.40 -25.07 -20.06
C VAL A 162 -8.75 -24.97 -18.58
N GLY A 163 -7.92 -25.55 -17.70
CA GLY A 163 -8.08 -25.44 -16.26
C GLY A 163 -7.91 -24.02 -15.73
N ASN A 164 -7.07 -23.18 -16.37
CA ASN A 164 -6.92 -21.77 -15.99
C ASN A 164 -8.22 -20.99 -16.21
N LEU A 165 -8.88 -21.20 -17.36
CA LEU A 165 -10.15 -20.56 -17.69
C LEU A 165 -11.27 -21.00 -16.73
N LEU A 166 -11.35 -22.30 -16.42
CA LEU A 166 -12.34 -22.83 -15.50
C LEU A 166 -12.12 -22.36 -14.06
N TYR A 167 -10.87 -22.36 -13.57
CA TYR A 167 -10.52 -21.92 -12.23
C TYR A 167 -10.77 -20.41 -12.04
N GLY A 168 -10.31 -19.59 -12.99
CA GLY A 168 -10.53 -18.14 -12.96
C GLY A 168 -12.01 -17.77 -13.08
N TYR A 169 -12.77 -18.44 -13.96
CA TYR A 169 -14.22 -18.25 -14.03
C TYR A 169 -14.92 -18.65 -12.73
N TYR A 170 -14.52 -19.76 -12.10
CA TYR A 170 -15.09 -20.23 -10.84
C TYR A 170 -14.86 -19.23 -9.70
N HIS A 171 -13.62 -18.71 -9.52
CA HIS A 171 -13.35 -17.66 -8.54
C HIS A 171 -14.16 -16.39 -8.82
N HIS A 172 -14.03 -15.82 -10.02
CA HIS A 172 -14.67 -14.56 -10.41
C HIS A 172 -16.22 -14.61 -10.38
N SER A 173 -16.84 -15.79 -10.52
CA SER A 173 -18.32 -15.92 -10.57
C SER A 173 -18.97 -16.52 -9.32
N THR A 174 -18.34 -17.49 -8.65
CA THR A 174 -18.96 -18.21 -7.52
C THR A 174 -18.34 -17.91 -6.16
N LEU A 175 -17.08 -17.45 -6.13
CA LEU A 175 -16.38 -17.06 -4.89
C LEU A 175 -16.23 -15.53 -4.76
N ALA A 176 -16.94 -14.76 -5.59
CA ALA A 176 -16.95 -13.30 -5.52
C ALA A 176 -17.53 -12.80 -4.17
N GLU A 177 -16.65 -12.42 -3.25
CA GLU A 177 -17.03 -11.97 -1.91
C GLU A 177 -17.85 -10.68 -2.03
N THR A 178 -19.04 -10.65 -1.42
CA THR A 178 -19.92 -9.46 -1.44
C THR A 178 -20.00 -8.88 -0.05
N ARG A 179 -19.54 -7.63 0.14
CA ARG A 179 -19.51 -6.95 1.44
C ARG A 179 -20.40 -5.71 1.42
N ARG A 180 -21.30 -5.58 2.40
CA ARG A 180 -22.15 -4.40 2.59
C ARG A 180 -21.50 -3.54 3.68
N LEU A 181 -21.20 -2.28 3.36
CA LEU A 181 -20.71 -1.27 4.30
C LEU A 181 -21.81 -0.22 4.47
N SER A 182 -22.19 0.12 5.71
CA SER A 182 -23.10 1.22 6.03
C SER A 182 -22.37 2.38 6.72
N VAL A 183 -23.02 3.55 6.76
CA VAL A 183 -22.54 4.70 7.54
C VAL A 183 -22.51 4.37 9.04
N ASP A 184 -23.62 3.77 9.52
CA ASP A 184 -23.89 3.43 10.93
C ASP A 184 -23.19 2.14 11.41
N ASP A 185 -22.25 1.59 10.64
CA ASP A 185 -21.43 0.43 11.03
C ASP A 185 -20.40 0.82 12.13
N GLU A 186 -20.88 1.22 13.30
CA GLU A 186 -20.10 1.11 14.54
C GLU A 186 -19.90 -0.37 14.86
N HIS A 187 -18.64 -0.82 14.83
CA HIS A 187 -18.24 -2.17 15.24
C HIS A 187 -18.93 -3.32 14.49
N TYR A 188 -18.73 -3.41 13.18
CA TYR A 188 -18.58 -4.74 12.58
C TYR A 188 -17.13 -5.21 12.84
N PRO A 189 -16.87 -6.09 13.83
CA PRO A 189 -15.56 -6.70 13.93
C PRO A 189 -15.30 -7.41 12.60
N MET A 190 -14.14 -7.19 11.98
CA MET A 190 -13.77 -8.07 10.87
C MET A 190 -13.81 -9.49 11.43
N PRO A 191 -14.61 -10.41 10.84
CA PRO A 191 -14.51 -11.81 11.24
C PRO A 191 -13.04 -12.17 11.05
N LYS A 192 -12.36 -12.55 12.14
CA LYS A 192 -10.98 -13.01 12.06
C LYS A 192 -10.98 -14.05 10.94
N ARG A 193 -10.18 -13.82 9.90
CA ARG A 193 -10.08 -14.76 8.78
C ARG A 193 -9.47 -16.03 9.34
N ASP A 194 -10.32 -16.93 9.81
CA ASP A 194 -9.96 -18.30 10.12
C ASP A 194 -9.19 -18.81 8.89
N PRO A 195 -8.02 -19.45 9.07
CA PRO A 195 -7.16 -19.83 7.95
C PRO A 195 -7.95 -20.73 7.00
N ASP A 196 -8.40 -20.12 5.93
CA ASP A 196 -9.37 -20.66 4.99
C ASP A 196 -8.79 -21.88 4.30
N GLU A 197 -9.63 -22.84 3.89
CA GLU A 197 -9.15 -24.01 3.14
C GLU A 197 -8.40 -23.57 1.86
N GLU A 198 -8.75 -22.39 1.32
CA GLU A 198 -8.03 -21.66 0.28
C GLU A 198 -6.61 -21.23 0.70
N SER A 199 -6.39 -20.65 1.89
CA SER A 199 -5.04 -20.34 2.40
C SER A 199 -4.13 -21.59 2.48
N VAL A 200 -4.71 -22.76 2.76
CA VAL A 200 -4.00 -24.05 2.76
C VAL A 200 -3.72 -24.52 1.33
N LEU A 201 -4.70 -24.42 0.42
CA LEU A 201 -4.58 -24.76 -0.99
C LEU A 201 -3.54 -23.90 -1.72
N THR A 202 -3.54 -22.59 -1.52
CA THR A 202 -2.58 -21.64 -2.10
C THR A 202 -1.16 -21.91 -1.61
N THR A 203 -1.00 -22.14 -0.29
CA THR A 203 0.26 -22.57 0.31
C THR A 203 0.75 -23.88 -0.30
N ALA A 204 -0.11 -24.90 -0.38
CA ALA A 204 0.21 -26.20 -0.98
C ALA A 204 0.57 -26.08 -2.48
N ALA A 205 -0.12 -25.23 -3.23
CA ALA A 205 0.18 -24.95 -4.64
C ALA A 205 1.54 -24.26 -4.81
N ALA A 206 1.92 -23.32 -3.93
CA ALA A 206 3.24 -22.71 -3.94
C ALA A 206 4.37 -23.74 -3.65
N TYR A 207 4.15 -24.66 -2.71
CA TYR A 207 5.06 -25.80 -2.50
C TYR A 207 5.12 -26.74 -3.72
N ALA A 208 3.98 -27.08 -4.32
CA ALA A 208 3.91 -27.94 -5.49
C ALA A 208 4.61 -27.33 -6.71
N LEU A 209 4.43 -26.03 -6.95
CA LEU A 209 5.13 -25.25 -7.97
C LEU A 209 6.65 -25.30 -7.74
N SER A 210 7.10 -25.00 -6.52
CA SER A 210 8.52 -25.00 -6.15
C SER A 210 9.16 -26.37 -6.36
N ALA A 211 8.46 -27.44 -5.94
CA ALA A 211 8.89 -28.82 -6.17
C ALA A 211 8.91 -29.19 -7.67
N PHE A 212 7.92 -28.75 -8.45
CA PHE A 212 7.86 -28.99 -9.90
C PHE A 212 9.03 -28.34 -10.64
N VAL A 213 9.34 -27.08 -10.34
CA VAL A 213 10.50 -26.36 -10.89
C VAL A 213 11.81 -27.05 -10.50
N LEU A 214 11.95 -27.46 -9.23
CA LEU A 214 13.12 -28.19 -8.74
C LEU A 214 13.32 -29.52 -9.49
N LEU A 215 12.25 -30.32 -9.63
CA LEU A 215 12.29 -31.62 -10.31
C LEU A 215 12.59 -31.49 -11.80
N ILE A 216 12.04 -30.48 -12.49
CA ILE A 216 12.37 -30.20 -13.89
C ILE A 216 13.83 -29.78 -14.04
N GLY A 217 14.32 -28.89 -13.18
CA GLY A 217 15.73 -28.48 -13.19
C GLY A 217 16.67 -29.68 -13.00
N LEU A 218 16.40 -30.52 -12.00
CA LEU A 218 17.17 -31.74 -11.74
C LEU A 218 17.11 -32.72 -12.91
N PHE A 219 15.92 -32.92 -13.51
CA PHE A 219 15.75 -33.79 -14.68
C PHE A 219 16.57 -33.30 -15.88
N ILE A 220 16.48 -32.00 -16.22
CA ILE A 220 17.28 -31.37 -17.28
C ILE A 220 18.77 -31.55 -16.98
N ALA A 221 19.20 -31.31 -15.73
CA ALA A 221 20.59 -31.44 -15.33
C ALA A 221 21.14 -32.86 -15.54
N VAL A 222 20.38 -33.87 -15.10
CA VAL A 222 20.77 -35.29 -15.23
C VAL A 222 20.81 -35.74 -16.69
N VAL A 223 19.78 -35.41 -17.48
CA VAL A 223 19.72 -35.79 -18.91
C VAL A 223 20.83 -35.09 -19.71
N ALA A 224 21.07 -33.81 -19.47
CA ALA A 224 22.13 -33.06 -20.14
C ALA A 224 23.54 -33.58 -19.77
N ALA A 225 23.77 -33.94 -18.50
CA ALA A 225 25.02 -34.53 -18.06
C ALA A 225 25.29 -35.89 -18.71
N GLN A 226 24.26 -36.75 -18.82
CA GLN A 226 24.36 -38.02 -19.56
C GLN A 226 24.62 -37.82 -21.06
N GLY A 227 24.06 -36.75 -21.65
CA GLY A 227 24.35 -36.33 -23.02
C GLY A 227 25.66 -35.57 -23.23
N GLY A 228 26.48 -35.37 -22.18
CA GLY A 228 27.76 -34.65 -22.26
C GLY A 228 27.67 -33.13 -22.39
N SER A 229 26.48 -32.53 -22.29
CA SER A 229 26.27 -31.09 -22.42
C SER A 229 26.40 -30.37 -21.08
N ILE A 230 27.62 -29.91 -20.76
CA ILE A 230 27.91 -29.17 -19.53
C ILE A 230 27.06 -27.89 -19.41
N ALA A 231 26.85 -27.17 -20.51
CA ALA A 231 26.06 -25.94 -20.52
C ALA A 231 24.60 -26.19 -20.12
N MET A 232 23.94 -27.19 -20.72
CA MET A 232 22.56 -27.55 -20.37
C MET A 232 22.45 -28.18 -18.98
N ALA A 233 23.49 -28.90 -18.53
CA ALA A 233 23.55 -29.40 -17.16
C ALA A 233 23.59 -28.24 -16.14
N GLY A 234 24.35 -27.18 -16.44
CA GLY A 234 24.37 -25.94 -15.66
C GLY A 234 23.01 -25.24 -15.62
N VAL A 235 22.32 -25.11 -16.76
CA VAL A 235 20.97 -24.51 -16.82
C VAL A 235 19.98 -25.29 -15.95
N GLY A 236 19.97 -26.62 -16.03
CA GLY A 236 19.13 -27.46 -15.18
C GLY A 236 19.42 -27.27 -13.68
N LEU A 237 20.70 -27.18 -13.31
CA LEU A 237 21.11 -26.97 -11.92
C LEU A 237 20.74 -25.57 -11.40
N VAL A 238 20.84 -24.53 -12.23
CA VAL A 238 20.35 -23.17 -11.90
C VAL A 238 18.83 -23.17 -11.70
N LEU A 239 18.06 -23.85 -12.56
CA LEU A 239 16.61 -23.97 -12.41
C LEU A 239 16.24 -24.76 -11.15
N ALA A 240 16.99 -25.81 -10.81
CA ALA A 240 16.80 -26.58 -9.58
C ALA A 240 17.07 -25.75 -8.32
N LEU A 241 18.12 -24.92 -8.34
CA LEU A 241 18.40 -23.95 -7.27
C LEU A 241 17.30 -22.89 -7.17
N ALA A 242 16.78 -22.38 -8.29
CA ALA A 242 15.68 -21.42 -8.27
C ALA A 242 14.41 -22.02 -7.62
N GLY A 243 14.04 -23.26 -7.96
CA GLY A 243 12.93 -23.97 -7.33
C GLY A 243 13.11 -24.19 -5.81
N LEU A 244 14.36 -24.31 -5.34
CA LEU A 244 14.68 -24.40 -3.91
C LEU A 244 14.65 -23.03 -3.21
N LEU A 245 15.07 -21.95 -3.88
CA LEU A 245 15.13 -20.60 -3.32
C LEU A 245 13.74 -19.94 -3.23
N VAL A 246 12.89 -20.16 -4.23
CA VAL A 246 11.50 -19.66 -4.31
C VAL A 246 10.56 -20.47 -3.39
N ALA A 247 11.02 -21.59 -2.84
CA ALA A 247 10.22 -22.37 -1.89
C ALA A 247 9.78 -21.48 -0.70
N PRO A 248 8.48 -21.45 -0.33
CA PRO A 248 7.96 -20.52 0.68
C PRO A 248 8.78 -20.39 1.99
N PRO A 249 9.32 -21.47 2.60
CA PRO A 249 10.08 -21.33 3.85
C PRO A 249 11.48 -20.73 3.65
N VAL A 250 12.00 -20.69 2.43
CA VAL A 250 13.29 -20.08 2.06
C VAL A 250 13.08 -18.62 1.68
N ASP A 251 12.09 -18.33 0.85
CA ASP A 251 11.73 -16.98 0.42
C ASP A 251 11.43 -16.07 1.63
N ASN A 252 10.55 -16.53 2.53
CA ASN A 252 10.27 -15.90 3.83
C ASN A 252 11.50 -15.68 4.74
N ARG A 253 12.66 -16.29 4.45
CA ARG A 253 13.94 -16.04 5.15
C ARG A 253 14.84 -15.10 4.38
N LEU A 254 14.79 -15.12 3.06
CA LEU A 254 15.55 -14.22 2.17
C LEU A 254 15.02 -12.79 2.20
N ASP A 255 13.72 -12.58 2.42
CA ASP A 255 13.15 -11.25 2.72
C ASP A 255 13.70 -10.67 4.02
N ARG A 256 13.95 -11.54 5.01
CA ARG A 256 14.57 -11.19 6.31
C ARG A 256 16.10 -11.29 6.28
N ARG A 257 16.73 -11.22 5.11
CA ARG A 257 18.20 -11.27 5.00
C ARG A 257 18.83 -10.02 5.60
N HIS A 258 19.88 -10.24 6.38
CA HIS A 258 20.73 -9.21 6.94
C HIS A 258 21.98 -9.00 6.06
N ARG A 259 22.88 -8.11 6.46
CA ARG A 259 24.20 -7.97 5.82
C ARG A 259 24.90 -9.33 5.74
N ILE A 260 25.53 -9.63 4.59
CA ILE A 260 26.13 -10.94 4.29
C ILE A 260 27.22 -11.33 5.32
N THR A 261 27.83 -10.34 5.99
CA THR A 261 28.80 -10.54 7.08
C THR A 261 28.17 -10.93 8.43
N ALA A 262 26.85 -11.05 8.54
CA ALA A 262 26.18 -11.40 9.79
C ALA A 262 26.13 -12.93 10.00
N PHE A 263 26.85 -13.40 11.03
CA PHE A 263 26.90 -14.79 11.46
C PHE A 263 26.65 -14.91 12.97
N GLY A 264 26.11 -16.07 13.39
CA GLY A 264 25.89 -16.41 14.80
C GLY A 264 24.52 -15.97 15.32
N ARG A 265 24.32 -15.95 16.65
CA ARG A 265 23.07 -15.47 17.26
C ARG A 265 22.97 -13.95 17.21
N ARG A 266 21.78 -13.46 16.84
CA ARG A 266 21.41 -12.05 16.81
C ARG A 266 19.93 -11.91 17.21
N LYS A 267 19.66 -10.91 18.04
CA LYS A 267 18.29 -10.45 18.28
C LYS A 267 17.91 -9.49 17.15
N THR A 268 16.86 -9.84 16.41
CA THR A 268 16.30 -9.04 15.31
C THR A 268 15.01 -8.38 15.79
N VAL A 269 14.75 -7.17 15.32
CA VAL A 269 13.58 -6.36 15.70
C VAL A 269 12.96 -5.83 14.42
N ASP A 270 11.66 -6.04 14.29
CA ASP A 270 10.86 -5.74 13.12
C ASP A 270 9.58 -5.03 13.57
N HIS A 271 9.07 -4.10 12.77
CA HIS A 271 7.92 -3.26 13.12
C HIS A 271 6.87 -3.34 12.00
N ARG A 272 5.66 -3.77 12.36
CA ARG A 272 4.50 -3.77 11.46
C ARG A 272 3.48 -2.76 11.98
N VAL A 273 3.04 -1.84 11.14
CA VAL A 273 1.86 -1.03 11.44
C VAL A 273 0.63 -1.93 11.27
N LEU A 274 -0.26 -1.94 12.27
CA LEU A 274 -1.59 -2.53 12.16
C LEU A 274 -2.62 -1.41 12.09
N GLU A 275 -3.55 -1.53 11.15
CA GLU A 275 -4.61 -0.56 10.98
C GLU A 275 -5.70 -0.75 12.06
N PRO A 276 -6.49 0.30 12.39
CA PRO A 276 -7.53 0.21 13.43
C PRO A 276 -8.64 -0.84 13.19
N VAL A 277 -8.63 -1.45 12.01
CA VAL A 277 -9.61 -2.43 11.52
C VAL A 277 -9.23 -3.87 11.93
N ASP A 278 -7.99 -4.10 12.40
CA ASP A 278 -7.51 -5.37 12.94
C ASP A 278 -7.75 -5.44 14.47
N PRO A 279 -8.82 -6.11 14.97
CA PRO A 279 -9.02 -6.27 16.41
C PRO A 279 -8.00 -7.26 16.99
N VAL A 280 -7.08 -6.73 17.80
CA VAL A 280 -6.08 -7.49 18.53
C VAL A 280 -6.43 -7.48 20.02
N GLU A 281 -6.34 -8.63 20.67
CA GLU A 281 -6.77 -8.81 22.08
C GLU A 281 -5.70 -8.31 23.07
N GLU A 282 -4.44 -8.26 22.64
CA GLU A 282 -3.31 -7.79 23.44
C GLU A 282 -3.33 -6.25 23.63
N PRO A 283 -3.38 -5.73 24.88
CA PRO A 283 -3.38 -4.30 25.15
C PRO A 283 -2.02 -3.65 24.86
N CYS A 284 -2.01 -2.31 24.80
CA CYS A 284 -0.79 -1.53 24.58
C CYS A 284 0.19 -1.68 25.75
N VAL A 285 1.39 -2.22 25.51
CA VAL A 285 2.40 -2.52 26.54
C VAL A 285 2.93 -1.32 27.34
N VAL A 286 2.60 -0.09 26.92
CA VAL A 286 3.02 1.17 27.58
C VAL A 286 1.91 1.80 28.41
N CYS A 287 0.66 1.74 27.96
CA CYS A 287 -0.47 2.43 28.62
C CYS A 287 -1.64 1.52 29.01
N ASP A 288 -1.52 0.21 28.80
CA ASP A 288 -2.46 -0.85 29.17
C ASP A 288 -3.91 -0.68 28.65
N ARG A 289 -4.08 0.16 27.63
CA ARG A 289 -5.36 0.38 26.93
C ARG A 289 -5.54 -0.61 25.78
N GLU A 290 -6.80 -0.90 25.47
CA GLU A 290 -7.22 -1.73 24.34
C GLU A 290 -6.60 -1.27 23.01
N PHE A 291 -6.27 -2.23 22.15
CA PHE A 291 -5.54 -1.98 20.92
C PHE A 291 -6.50 -1.73 19.74
N HIS A 292 -6.79 -0.46 19.48
CA HIS A 292 -7.54 0.00 18.29
C HIS A 292 -6.58 0.39 17.14
N GLY A 293 -5.57 -0.43 16.87
CA GLY A 293 -4.52 -0.15 15.87
C GLY A 293 -3.29 0.60 16.41
N GLY A 294 -2.18 0.52 15.67
CA GLY A 294 -0.89 1.07 16.10
C GLY A 294 0.32 0.36 15.48
N VAL A 295 1.40 0.19 16.26
CA VAL A 295 2.62 -0.49 15.84
C VAL A 295 2.83 -1.76 16.64
N VAL A 296 3.12 -2.85 15.94
CA VAL A 296 3.46 -4.14 16.52
C VAL A 296 4.94 -4.42 16.29
N ARG A 297 5.67 -4.55 17.40
CA ARG A 297 7.11 -4.80 17.42
C ARG A 297 7.36 -6.29 17.64
N ARG A 298 7.94 -6.95 16.65
CA ARG A 298 8.26 -8.38 16.66
C ARG A 298 9.74 -8.55 16.97
N ARG A 299 10.07 -9.13 18.12
CA ARG A 299 11.45 -9.47 18.50
C ARG A 299 11.70 -10.95 18.24
N ARG A 300 12.86 -11.28 17.66
CA ARG A 300 13.24 -12.66 17.35
C ARG A 300 14.68 -12.91 17.79
N ASP A 301 14.97 -14.03 18.46
CA ASP A 301 16.35 -14.50 18.61
C ASP A 301 16.66 -15.52 17.50
N GLU A 302 17.54 -15.15 16.58
CA GLU A 302 17.78 -15.88 15.35
C GLU A 302 19.27 -16.22 15.19
N THR A 303 19.54 -17.44 14.70
CA THR A 303 20.86 -17.82 14.20
C THR A 303 20.95 -17.43 12.74
N LEU A 304 21.88 -16.52 12.43
CA LEU A 304 22.19 -16.08 11.08
C LEU A 304 23.40 -16.83 10.52
N VAL A 305 23.35 -17.18 9.23
CA VAL A 305 24.49 -17.68 8.45
C VAL A 305 24.52 -16.89 7.16
N ALA A 306 25.62 -16.19 6.89
CA ALA A 306 25.78 -15.30 5.74
C ALA A 306 24.62 -14.28 5.58
N GLY A 307 24.11 -13.77 6.71
CA GLY A 307 22.95 -12.86 6.76
C GLY A 307 21.57 -13.55 6.71
N VAL A 308 21.47 -14.84 6.37
CA VAL A 308 20.18 -15.55 6.27
C VAL A 308 19.79 -16.18 7.61
N PRO A 309 18.56 -15.95 8.13
CA PRO A 309 18.09 -16.61 9.35
C PRO A 309 17.82 -18.10 9.12
N VAL A 310 18.70 -18.95 9.65
CA VAL A 310 18.58 -20.42 9.51
C VAL A 310 17.71 -21.05 10.59
N ARG A 311 17.58 -20.38 11.75
CA ARG A 311 16.77 -20.86 12.88
C ARG A 311 16.35 -19.70 13.79
N THR A 312 15.05 -19.59 14.06
CA THR A 312 14.49 -18.75 15.12
C THR A 312 14.36 -19.61 16.39
N HIS A 313 14.83 -19.12 17.53
CA HIS A 313 14.78 -19.82 18.83
C HIS A 313 13.71 -19.24 19.75
N GLU A 314 13.52 -17.92 19.71
CA GLU A 314 12.57 -17.17 20.53
C GLU A 314 11.84 -16.16 19.64
N TYR A 315 10.55 -15.97 19.87
CA TYR A 315 9.69 -15.03 19.14
C TYR A 315 8.75 -14.36 20.14
N GLU A 316 8.83 -13.04 20.25
CA GLU A 316 8.05 -12.20 21.15
C GLU A 316 7.41 -11.07 20.34
N THR A 317 6.19 -10.65 20.72
CA THR A 317 5.47 -9.58 20.05
C THR A 317 4.93 -8.59 21.07
N ASN A 318 5.22 -7.29 20.90
CA ASN A 318 4.74 -6.21 21.74
C ASN A 318 3.83 -5.27 20.93
N HIS A 319 2.71 -4.88 21.52
CA HIS A 319 1.69 -4.04 20.89
C HIS A 319 1.78 -2.61 21.46
N TYR A 320 1.85 -1.62 20.57
CA TYR A 320 1.94 -0.20 20.93
C TYR A 320 0.84 0.56 20.22
N CYS A 321 -0.05 1.23 20.95
CA CYS A 321 -1.05 2.10 20.33
C CYS A 321 -0.37 3.27 19.59
N ALA A 322 -1.06 3.87 18.61
CA ALA A 322 -0.47 4.91 17.74
C ALA A 322 0.12 6.12 18.50
N ALA A 323 -0.37 6.44 19.71
CA ALA A 323 0.20 7.50 20.54
C ALA A 323 1.55 7.08 21.15
N CYS A 324 1.57 5.99 21.93
CA CYS A 324 2.80 5.50 22.57
C CYS A 324 3.87 5.11 21.54
N ALA A 325 3.49 4.53 20.40
CA ALA A 325 4.43 4.21 19.32
C ALA A 325 5.11 5.46 18.73
N ARG A 326 4.44 6.61 18.66
CA ARG A 326 5.06 7.85 18.18
C ARG A 326 6.09 8.39 19.16
N GLU A 327 5.80 8.29 20.45
CA GLU A 327 6.70 8.75 21.50
C GLU A 327 7.94 7.85 21.64
N ASP A 328 7.77 6.52 21.57
CA ASP A 328 8.88 5.56 21.64
C ASP A 328 9.80 5.57 20.38
N LEU A 329 9.26 5.92 19.20
CA LEU A 329 9.99 5.90 17.91
C LEU A 329 10.47 7.28 17.42
N PHE A 330 9.81 8.36 17.82
CA PHE A 330 10.11 9.74 17.38
C PHE A 330 10.23 10.75 18.53
N GLY A 331 10.11 10.31 19.78
CA GLY A 331 10.46 11.12 20.95
C GLY A 331 11.96 11.44 20.98
N THR A 332 12.31 12.59 21.56
CA THR A 332 13.67 13.14 21.58
C THR A 332 14.68 12.35 22.42
N ASP A 333 14.23 11.33 23.15
CA ASP A 333 15.01 10.54 24.11
C ASP A 333 15.17 9.07 23.68
N GLY A 334 15.16 8.79 22.37
CA GLY A 334 15.46 7.47 21.83
C GLY A 334 16.85 6.96 22.26
N PRO A 335 17.03 5.66 22.57
CA PRO A 335 18.31 5.13 22.99
C PRO A 335 19.36 5.33 21.89
N ALA A 336 20.52 5.87 22.27
CA ALA A 336 21.57 6.29 21.36
C ALA A 336 21.82 5.25 20.24
N ALA A 337 21.78 5.73 18.99
CA ALA A 337 22.21 4.93 17.85
C ALA A 337 23.61 4.34 18.15
N PRO A 338 23.87 3.07 17.81
CA PRO A 338 25.16 2.45 18.10
C PRO A 338 26.27 3.27 17.44
N SER A 339 27.22 3.73 18.24
CA SER A 339 28.29 4.61 17.77
C SER A 339 29.04 3.95 16.62
N THR A 340 29.15 4.68 15.51
CA THR A 340 30.00 4.30 14.38
C THR A 340 31.45 4.65 14.68
N ASP A 341 32.00 4.02 15.72
CA ASP A 341 33.41 4.13 16.11
C ASP A 341 34.30 3.29 15.17
N VAL A 342 34.27 3.62 13.87
CA VAL A 342 35.11 2.98 12.83
C VAL A 342 35.63 4.00 11.79
N GLU A 343 35.86 5.25 12.18
CA GLU A 343 36.58 6.25 11.36
C GLU A 343 37.63 7.04 12.19
N ALA A 344 38.42 6.32 13.00
CA ALA A 344 39.50 6.91 13.80
C ALA A 344 40.72 5.97 13.95
N SER A 345 41.22 5.40 12.85
CA SER A 345 42.44 4.57 12.87
C SER A 345 43.15 4.41 11.50
N LEU A 346 43.17 5.43 10.64
CA LEU A 346 43.87 5.37 9.34
C LEU A 346 44.83 6.54 9.04
N ASP A 347 44.88 7.60 9.85
CA ASP A 347 45.79 8.74 9.63
C ASP A 347 47.14 8.64 10.37
N GLU A 348 47.29 7.73 11.34
CA GLU A 348 48.48 7.63 12.22
C GLU A 348 49.55 6.63 11.69
N ALA A 349 49.69 6.48 10.36
CA ALA A 349 50.56 5.45 9.77
C ALA A 349 51.24 5.80 8.42
N VAL A 350 51.50 7.08 8.12
CA VAL A 350 52.48 7.46 7.07
C VAL A 350 53.40 8.54 7.64
N GLY A 351 54.70 8.23 7.71
CA GLY A 351 55.72 9.09 8.33
C GLY A 351 56.12 10.29 7.49
N GLU A 352 56.78 11.25 8.16
CA GLU A 352 57.31 12.49 7.60
C GLU A 352 58.24 12.28 6.38
N PRO A 353 58.12 13.10 5.31
CA PRO A 353 59.14 13.18 4.27
C PRO A 353 60.35 13.98 4.78
N VAL A 354 61.55 13.40 4.64
CA VAL A 354 62.82 14.10 4.89
C VAL A 354 63.31 14.72 3.58
N ASP A 355 63.34 16.05 3.50
CA ASP A 355 63.89 16.76 2.34
C ASP A 355 65.41 16.56 2.23
N GLY A 356 65.86 16.04 1.10
CA GLY A 356 67.26 15.85 0.75
C GLY A 356 67.47 16.04 -0.74
N ALA A 357 67.85 17.25 -1.15
CA ALA A 357 68.02 17.60 -2.56
C ALA A 357 69.27 16.97 -3.19
N VAL A 358 69.14 16.49 -4.43
CA VAL A 358 70.19 16.57 -5.44
C VAL A 358 69.58 16.70 -6.84
N ASP A 359 70.25 17.51 -7.65
CA ASP A 359 69.96 17.88 -9.03
C ASP A 359 70.64 16.91 -10.00
N GLU A 360 70.00 16.57 -11.12
CA GLU A 360 70.71 16.30 -12.38
C GLU A 360 69.77 16.41 -13.59
N THR A 361 70.06 17.39 -14.45
CA THR A 361 69.43 17.62 -15.76
C THR A 361 70.30 17.05 -16.88
N VAL A 362 69.73 16.32 -17.84
CA VAL A 362 70.29 16.18 -19.20
C VAL A 362 69.17 16.13 -20.25
N ASP A 363 69.41 16.81 -21.37
CA ASP A 363 68.50 17.10 -22.47
C ASP A 363 67.92 15.92 -23.26
N GLY A 364 66.76 16.19 -23.88
CA GLY A 364 66.20 15.42 -24.99
C GLY A 364 65.42 16.35 -25.93
N ALA A 365 66.05 16.77 -27.04
CA ALA A 365 65.50 17.76 -27.96
C ALA A 365 64.41 17.20 -28.90
N VAL A 366 63.60 18.13 -29.41
CA VAL A 366 62.51 17.94 -30.39
C VAL A 366 63.00 17.57 -31.80
N ASP A 367 62.12 16.90 -32.55
CA ASP A 367 61.84 17.09 -33.99
C ASP A 367 60.38 16.60 -34.21
N GLU A 368 59.43 17.46 -34.62
CA GLU A 368 58.99 17.70 -36.01
C GLU A 368 58.37 16.48 -36.73
N ALA A 369 57.23 16.54 -37.44
CA ALA A 369 56.23 17.62 -37.61
C ALA A 369 54.93 17.06 -38.26
N GLY A 370 53.78 17.72 -38.01
CA GLY A 370 52.56 17.72 -38.87
C GLY A 370 51.78 16.41 -39.09
N THR A 371 50.53 16.39 -39.55
CA THR A 371 49.55 17.48 -39.81
C THR A 371 48.13 16.89 -39.93
N ILE A 372 47.21 17.42 -39.10
CA ILE A 372 45.78 17.73 -39.36
C ILE A 372 44.90 16.76 -40.19
N GLY A 373 43.81 16.30 -39.54
CA GLY A 373 42.47 16.14 -40.14
C GLY A 373 42.10 14.73 -40.66
N GLY A 374 40.86 14.24 -40.54
CA GLY A 374 39.68 14.79 -39.84
C GLY A 374 38.36 14.32 -40.46
N ARG A 375 37.48 13.70 -39.65
CA ARG A 375 36.08 13.25 -39.93
C ARG A 375 35.87 12.18 -41.03
N ASP A 376 35.48 10.98 -40.57
CA ASP A 376 34.11 10.42 -40.64
C ASP A 376 33.14 10.84 -41.78
N PRO A 377 32.14 10.00 -42.15
CA PRO A 377 32.04 8.53 -42.08
C PRO A 377 31.42 7.92 -43.38
N VAL A 378 30.73 6.76 -43.25
CA VAL A 378 29.72 6.14 -44.15
C VAL A 378 30.15 4.89 -44.94
N SER A 379 29.72 3.74 -44.39
CA SER A 379 28.93 2.63 -44.96
C SER A 379 29.23 1.95 -46.31
N GLU A 380 28.66 0.73 -46.41
CA GLU A 380 28.41 -0.08 -47.62
C GLU A 380 29.62 -0.74 -48.29
N THR A 381 29.65 -2.02 -48.68
CA THR A 381 28.93 -3.28 -48.39
C THR A 381 29.59 -4.36 -49.27
N THR A 382 29.27 -5.63 -49.02
CA THR A 382 29.28 -6.75 -50.00
C THR A 382 30.59 -7.33 -50.58
N THR A 383 30.70 -8.65 -50.34
CA THR A 383 31.01 -9.76 -51.29
C THR A 383 32.45 -10.22 -51.61
N ASP A 384 32.54 -11.56 -51.55
CA ASP A 384 33.40 -12.51 -52.25
C ASP A 384 34.89 -12.66 -51.90
N GLY A 385 35.31 -13.91 -51.64
CA GLY A 385 36.73 -14.31 -51.62
C GLY A 385 37.12 -15.51 -50.75
N GLU A 386 36.64 -16.72 -51.11
CA GLU A 386 37.12 -18.07 -50.68
C GLU A 386 37.00 -18.53 -49.19
#